data_AF-A0A2I0LDR0-F1
#
_entry.id   AF-A0A2I0LDR0-F1
#
_cell.length_a   1.000
_cell.length_b   1.000
_cell.length_c   1.000
_cell.angle_alpha   90.00
_cell.angle_beta   90.00
_cell.angle_gamma   90.00
#
_symmetry.space_group_name_H-M   'P 1'
#
loop_
_entity.id
_entity.type
_entity.pdbx_description
1 polymer ?
#
loop_
_entity_poly.entity_id
_entity_poly.type
_entity_poly.pdbx_seq_one_letter_code
_entity_poly.pdbx_strand_id
1 'polypeptide(L)'
;MEGGFLTEMPKGLEIDRSLGARNQPVVEAVGSGSFGCSHYRRNCKIRAPCCNEVFDCRHCHNEAKNSIDTKPDDRHDVPRHEVKKIICSRCGTEQDVQQNCINCGVCMGKYFCAKCKFFDDDNWRQGELFPLQEM
;
A
#
# COMPACT_ATOMS: atom_id res chain seq x y z
N MET A 1 -14.47 6.93 69.79
CA MET A 1 -13.08 6.84 69.31
C MET A 1 -13.10 5.92 68.10
N GLU A 2 -12.36 6.32 67.06
CA GLU A 2 -12.09 5.61 65.80
C GLU A 2 -13.13 5.73 64.65
N GLY A 3 -12.75 6.49 63.62
CA GLY A 3 -13.00 6.23 62.18
C GLY A 3 -14.38 6.61 61.60
N GLY A 4 -14.52 7.27 60.45
CA GLY A 4 -13.59 7.69 59.42
C GLY A 4 -14.39 7.89 58.12
N PHE A 5 -14.48 9.11 57.59
CA PHE A 5 -14.84 9.36 56.19
C PHE A 5 -14.31 10.75 55.76
N LEU A 6 -13.04 10.76 55.37
CA LEU A 6 -12.47 11.69 54.40
C LEU A 6 -12.10 10.77 53.23
N THR A 7 -12.46 11.05 51.97
CA THR A 7 -11.91 12.17 51.22
C THR A 7 -12.84 12.59 50.07
N GLU A 8 -12.92 13.91 49.90
CA GLU A 8 -13.57 14.59 48.79
C GLU A 8 -12.73 14.39 47.51
N MET A 9 -13.41 14.15 46.37
CA MET A 9 -12.76 14.05 45.06
C MET A 9 -12.34 15.44 44.56
N PRO A 10 -11.06 15.70 44.28
CA PRO A 10 -10.66 16.98 43.71
C PRO A 10 -10.99 17.05 42.22
N LYS A 11 -11.58 18.19 41.84
CA LYS A 11 -11.85 18.61 40.46
C LYS A 11 -10.53 18.62 39.67
N GLY A 12 -10.59 18.07 38.46
CA GLY A 12 -9.45 17.96 37.54
C GLY A 12 -8.79 19.31 37.27
N LEU A 13 -7.47 19.31 37.43
CA LEU A 13 -6.55 20.37 37.03
C LEU A 13 -6.20 20.14 35.55
N GLU A 14 -6.54 21.10 34.70
CA GLU A 14 -6.15 21.10 33.29
C GLU A 14 -4.63 21.35 33.18
N ILE A 15 -3.92 20.43 32.52
CA ILE A 15 -2.51 20.57 32.16
C ILE A 15 -2.39 20.51 30.64
N ASP A 16 -2.39 21.67 29.97
CA ASP A 16 -1.99 21.78 28.57
C ASP A 16 -0.46 21.69 28.49
N ARG A 17 0.02 20.51 28.09
CA ARG A 17 1.38 20.18 27.65
C ARG A 17 1.13 19.46 26.32
N SER A 18 1.63 19.86 25.16
CA SER A 18 2.98 20.31 24.86
C SER A 18 3.09 20.58 23.34
N LEU A 19 4.00 21.49 22.98
CA LEU A 19 4.50 21.74 21.62
C LEU A 19 4.86 20.47 20.85
N GLY A 20 4.67 20.49 19.52
CA GLY A 20 5.71 20.00 18.62
C GLY A 20 5.30 19.24 17.36
N ALA A 21 5.80 19.76 16.24
CA ALA A 21 6.31 19.02 15.08
C ALA A 21 5.32 18.45 14.04
N ARG A 22 5.21 19.21 12.94
CA ARG A 22 5.39 18.76 11.54
C ARG A 22 4.95 17.32 11.25
N ASN A 23 3.85 17.17 10.53
CA ASN A 23 3.51 15.94 9.81
C ASN A 23 4.67 15.57 8.87
N GLN A 24 5.50 14.68 9.37
CA GLN A 24 6.67 14.12 8.73
C GLN A 24 6.18 13.10 7.70
N PRO A 25 6.66 13.13 6.45
CA PRO A 25 6.41 12.01 5.56
C PRO A 25 7.02 10.78 6.21
N VAL A 26 6.19 9.74 6.39
CA VAL A 26 6.62 8.44 6.88
C VAL A 26 7.59 7.85 5.85
N VAL A 27 8.88 8.13 6.04
CA VAL A 27 9.95 7.42 5.35
C VAL A 27 10.11 6.09 6.06
N GLU A 28 9.37 5.09 5.60
CA GLU A 28 9.62 3.72 6.03
C GLU A 28 11.08 3.37 5.70
N ALA A 29 11.79 2.93 6.73
CA ALA A 29 13.21 2.64 6.69
C ALA A 29 13.52 1.64 5.56
N VAL A 30 14.61 1.90 4.82
CA VAL A 30 15.25 0.94 3.91
C VAL A 30 15.72 -0.26 4.74
N GLY A 31 14.81 -1.20 4.93
CA GLY A 31 15.14 -2.59 5.19
C GLY A 31 15.60 -3.19 3.87
N SER A 32 16.75 -3.85 3.88
CA SER A 32 17.12 -4.80 2.83
C SER A 32 16.09 -5.93 2.81
N GLY A 33 14.97 -5.73 2.12
CA GLY A 33 13.83 -6.64 2.10
C GLY A 33 13.07 -6.49 0.79
N SER A 34 12.77 -7.61 0.15
CA SER A 34 12.14 -7.72 -1.18
C SER A 34 10.98 -6.75 -1.43
N PHE A 35 11.00 -6.04 -2.57
CA PHE A 35 9.85 -5.25 -3.03
C PHE A 35 8.75 -6.16 -3.58
N GLY A 36 7.50 -5.76 -3.34
CA GLY A 36 6.31 -6.48 -3.80
C GLY A 36 5.42 -6.93 -2.64
N CYS A 37 4.67 -8.00 -2.87
CA CYS A 37 3.75 -8.60 -1.90
C CYS A 37 3.77 -10.13 -2.04
N SER A 38 2.92 -10.81 -1.27
CA SER A 38 2.72 -12.27 -1.40
C SER A 38 2.16 -12.69 -2.75
N HIS A 39 1.47 -11.80 -3.46
CA HIS A 39 0.89 -12.10 -4.78
C HIS A 39 1.92 -12.00 -5.91
N TYR A 40 2.71 -10.93 -5.92
CA TYR A 40 3.66 -10.60 -6.99
C TYR A 40 4.93 -9.97 -6.44
N ARG A 41 6.09 -10.38 -6.98
CA ARG A 41 7.37 -9.73 -6.70
C ARG A 41 7.61 -8.63 -7.74
N ARG A 42 7.70 -7.38 -7.30
CA ARG A 42 7.82 -6.23 -8.22
C ARG A 42 8.33 -4.99 -7.52
N ASN A 43 8.96 -4.09 -8.26
CA ASN A 43 9.56 -2.86 -7.71
C ASN A 43 8.62 -1.63 -7.78
N CYS A 44 7.30 -1.84 -7.91
CA CYS A 44 6.32 -0.75 -7.91
C CYS A 44 5.00 -1.09 -7.18
N LYS A 45 4.38 -0.05 -6.61
CA LYS A 45 2.99 -0.03 -6.14
C LYS A 45 2.07 0.57 -7.20
N ILE A 46 0.78 0.25 -7.19
CA ILE A 46 -0.23 0.84 -8.09
C ILE A 46 -1.01 1.94 -7.36
N ARG A 47 -1.40 3.00 -8.08
CA ARG A 47 -2.48 3.89 -7.65
C ARG A 47 -3.78 3.38 -8.24
N ALA A 48 -4.70 2.93 -7.39
CA ALA A 48 -5.97 2.36 -7.80
C ALA A 48 -6.88 3.45 -8.38
N PRO A 49 -7.34 3.34 -9.64
CA PRO A 49 -8.18 4.37 -10.28
C PRO A 49 -9.57 4.51 -9.66
N CYS A 50 -10.05 3.47 -8.96
CA CYS A 50 -11.36 3.46 -8.30
C CYS A 50 -11.44 4.36 -7.07
N CYS A 51 -10.37 4.43 -6.26
CA CYS A 51 -10.37 5.13 -4.97
C CYS A 51 -9.14 6.03 -4.74
N ASN A 52 -8.22 6.08 -5.71
CA ASN A 52 -6.94 6.80 -5.66
C ASN A 52 -6.00 6.36 -4.53
N GLU A 53 -6.26 5.24 -3.86
CA GLU A 53 -5.36 4.71 -2.84
C GLU A 53 -4.18 3.93 -3.48
N VAL A 54 -3.11 3.75 -2.71
CA VAL A 54 -1.88 3.10 -3.17
C VAL A 54 -1.76 1.71 -2.55
N PHE A 55 -1.57 0.71 -3.39
CA PHE A 55 -1.45 -0.70 -2.96
C PHE A 55 -0.30 -1.40 -3.66
N ASP A 56 0.27 -2.40 -2.98
CA ASP A 56 1.33 -3.22 -3.56
C ASP A 56 0.87 -4.00 -4.78
N CYS A 57 -0.40 -4.41 -4.88
CA CYS A 57 -1.03 -4.93 -6.10
C CYS A 57 -2.57 -4.87 -6.08
N ARG A 58 -3.20 -5.29 -7.18
CA ARG A 58 -4.67 -5.35 -7.29
C ARG A 58 -5.28 -6.32 -6.29
N HIS A 59 -4.62 -7.44 -6.01
CA HIS A 59 -5.12 -8.44 -5.05
C HIS A 59 -5.04 -7.88 -3.64
N CYS A 60 -3.92 -7.25 -3.25
CA CYS A 60 -3.83 -6.52 -1.98
C CYS A 60 -4.96 -5.49 -1.82
N HIS A 61 -5.26 -4.73 -2.87
CA HIS A 61 -6.39 -3.79 -2.85
C HIS A 61 -7.72 -4.52 -2.63
N ASN A 62 -8.04 -5.50 -3.47
CA ASN A 62 -9.33 -6.18 -3.43
C ASN A 62 -9.53 -6.95 -2.12
N GLU A 63 -8.48 -7.54 -1.55
CA GLU A 63 -8.53 -8.17 -0.23
C GLU A 63 -8.83 -7.15 0.87
N ALA A 64 -8.17 -5.99 0.84
CA ALA A 64 -8.40 -4.93 1.82
C ALA A 64 -9.83 -4.37 1.70
N LYS A 65 -10.26 -4.02 0.47
CA LYS A 65 -11.56 -3.38 0.21
C LYS A 65 -12.76 -4.31 0.27
N ASN A 66 -12.57 -5.62 0.16
CA ASN A 66 -13.65 -6.60 0.30
C ASN A 66 -13.59 -7.38 1.62
N SER A 67 -12.78 -6.92 2.58
CA SER A 67 -12.73 -7.50 3.92
C SER A 67 -14.05 -7.34 4.68
N ILE A 68 -14.26 -8.18 5.70
CA ILE A 68 -15.46 -8.14 6.54
C ILE A 68 -15.62 -6.80 7.27
N ASP A 69 -14.50 -6.17 7.63
CA ASP A 69 -14.45 -4.88 8.32
C ASP A 69 -14.75 -3.70 7.39
N THR A 70 -14.83 -3.92 6.08
CA THR A 70 -15.17 -2.87 5.11
C THR A 70 -16.68 -2.72 4.97
N LYS A 71 -17.15 -1.47 5.05
CA LYS A 71 -18.56 -1.12 4.83
C LYS A 71 -19.02 -1.62 3.45
N PRO A 72 -20.24 -2.17 3.32
CA PRO A 72 -20.73 -2.68 2.04
C PRO A 72 -20.62 -1.70 0.87
N ASP A 73 -20.88 -0.40 1.11
CA ASP A 73 -20.84 0.64 0.07
C ASP A 73 -19.41 0.98 -0.39
N ASP A 74 -18.39 0.63 0.41
CA ASP A 74 -16.99 0.88 0.10
C ASP A 74 -16.30 -0.35 -0.56
N ARG A 75 -17.03 -1.45 -0.79
CA ARG A 75 -16.49 -2.68 -1.40
C ARG A 75 -16.37 -2.54 -2.90
N HIS A 76 -15.18 -2.79 -3.43
CA HIS A 76 -14.92 -2.68 -4.86
C HIS A 76 -13.59 -3.33 -5.24
N ASP A 77 -13.47 -3.62 -6.54
CA ASP A 77 -12.28 -4.17 -7.16
C ASP A 77 -11.56 -3.15 -8.04
N VAL A 78 -10.25 -3.32 -8.21
CA VAL A 78 -9.48 -2.50 -9.15
C VAL A 78 -9.84 -2.84 -10.60
N PRO A 79 -10.25 -1.87 -11.44
CA PRO A 79 -10.34 -2.06 -12.88
C PRO A 79 -8.94 -2.08 -13.50
N ARG A 80 -8.34 -3.28 -13.60
CA ARG A 80 -6.89 -3.47 -13.89
C ARG A 80 -6.37 -2.71 -15.13
N HIS A 81 -7.16 -2.63 -16.19
CA HIS A 81 -6.75 -2.00 -17.45
C HIS A 81 -6.74 -0.47 -17.37
N GLU A 82 -7.40 0.11 -16.37
CA GLU A 82 -7.53 1.55 -16.17
C GLU A 82 -6.42 2.14 -15.28
N VAL A 83 -5.54 1.29 -14.73
CA VAL A 83 -4.39 1.76 -13.96
C VAL A 83 -3.46 2.58 -14.85
N LYS A 84 -3.29 3.86 -14.50
CA LYS A 84 -2.43 4.82 -15.23
C LYS A 84 -1.15 5.16 -14.49
N LYS A 85 -1.19 5.17 -13.16
CA LYS A 85 -0.08 5.61 -12.30
C LYS A 85 0.46 4.48 -11.44
N ILE A 86 1.79 4.45 -11.31
CA ILE A 86 2.53 3.56 -10.43
C ILE A 86 3.52 4.37 -9.59
N ILE A 87 3.87 3.83 -8.43
CA ILE A 87 4.83 4.44 -7.51
C ILE A 87 6.03 3.51 -7.41
N CYS A 88 7.23 4.02 -7.70
CA CYS A 88 8.46 3.25 -7.57
C CYS A 88 8.70 2.88 -6.11
N SER A 89 8.79 1.59 -5.79
CA SER A 89 9.03 1.15 -4.41
C SER A 89 10.46 1.44 -3.94
N ARG A 90 11.40 1.64 -4.88
CA ARG A 90 12.81 1.96 -4.57
C ARG A 90 13.04 3.42 -4.20
N CYS A 91 12.46 4.35 -4.95
CA CYS A 91 12.73 5.79 -4.80
C CYS A 91 11.49 6.66 -4.55
N GLY A 92 10.30 6.05 -4.46
CA GLY A 92 9.04 6.75 -4.17
C GLY A 92 8.47 7.58 -5.31
N THR A 93 9.08 7.57 -6.50
CA THR A 93 8.61 8.39 -7.64
C THR A 93 7.27 7.86 -8.17
N GLU A 94 6.25 8.72 -8.17
CA GLU A 94 4.99 8.47 -8.88
C GLU A 94 5.13 8.82 -10.36
N GLN A 95 4.71 7.92 -11.25
CA GLN A 95 4.91 8.02 -12.69
C GLN A 95 3.82 7.28 -13.47
N ASP A 96 3.74 7.53 -14.78
CA ASP A 96 2.90 6.72 -15.67
C ASP A 96 3.42 5.28 -15.77
N VAL A 97 2.49 4.35 -16.04
CA VAL A 97 2.78 2.93 -16.22
C VAL A 97 3.82 2.73 -17.33
N GLN A 98 4.98 2.25 -16.93
CA GLN A 98 6.10 1.92 -17.80
C GLN A 98 7.04 0.94 -17.07
N GLN A 99 7.88 0.24 -17.83
CA GLN A 99 8.72 -0.84 -17.27
C GLN A 99 9.84 -0.34 -16.36
N ASN A 100 10.31 0.89 -16.52
CA ASN A 100 11.46 1.43 -15.79
C ASN A 100 11.09 2.69 -15.00
N CYS A 101 11.71 2.88 -13.85
CA CYS A 101 11.54 4.14 -13.11
C CYS A 101 12.11 5.32 -13.91
N ILE A 102 11.36 6.41 -14.05
CA ILE A 102 11.83 7.63 -14.74
C ILE A 102 12.92 8.35 -13.98
N ASN A 103 12.99 8.15 -12.66
CA ASN A 103 13.93 8.84 -11.79
C ASN A 103 15.18 8.01 -11.53
N CYS A 104 15.03 6.77 -11.05
CA CYS A 104 16.18 5.92 -10.67
C CYS A 104 16.52 4.82 -11.66
N GLY A 105 15.77 4.68 -12.77
CA GLY A 105 16.04 3.70 -13.82
C GLY A 105 15.76 2.23 -13.48
N VAL A 106 15.40 1.90 -12.24
CA VAL A 106 15.15 0.50 -11.83
C VAL A 106 14.07 -0.15 -12.68
N CYS A 107 14.26 -1.43 -13.00
CA CYS A 107 13.24 -2.24 -13.67
C CYS A 107 12.12 -2.58 -12.66
N MET A 108 10.87 -2.25 -13.01
CA MET A 108 9.70 -2.46 -12.15
C MET A 108 9.25 -3.93 -12.11
N GLY A 109 9.57 -4.69 -13.16
CA GLY A 109 9.29 -6.12 -13.29
C GLY A 109 10.08 -6.68 -14.46
N LYS A 110 10.76 -7.82 -14.28
CA LYS A 110 11.41 -8.56 -15.38
C LYS A 110 10.44 -8.89 -16.50
N TYR A 111 9.21 -9.26 -16.15
CA TYR A 111 8.07 -9.34 -17.05
C TYR A 111 7.19 -8.10 -16.89
N PHE A 112 6.83 -7.49 -18.01
CA PHE A 112 5.92 -6.35 -18.06
C PHE A 112 4.92 -6.53 -19.21
N CYS A 113 3.64 -6.39 -18.91
CA CYS A 113 2.59 -6.31 -19.92
C CYS A 113 1.90 -4.94 -19.88
N ALA A 114 2.13 -4.13 -20.92
CA ALA A 114 1.55 -2.78 -21.03
C ALA A 114 0.03 -2.77 -21.19
N LYS A 115 -0.56 -3.83 -21.76
CA LYS A 115 -2.01 -3.99 -21.90
C LYS A 115 -2.66 -4.29 -20.55
N CYS A 116 -2.13 -5.28 -19.82
CA CYS A 116 -2.65 -5.71 -18.53
C CYS A 116 -2.24 -4.81 -17.36
N LYS A 117 -1.26 -3.90 -17.59
CA LYS A 117 -0.62 -3.07 -16.55
C LYS A 117 0.03 -3.94 -15.46
N PHE A 118 0.61 -5.07 -15.87
CA PHE A 118 1.11 -6.14 -15.01
C PHE A 118 2.64 -6.16 -14.96
N PHE A 119 3.21 -6.43 -13.78
CA PHE A 119 4.64 -6.43 -13.50
C PHE A 119 5.00 -7.60 -12.60
N ASP A 120 6.02 -8.37 -12.97
CA ASP A 120 6.58 -9.43 -12.12
C ASP A 120 8.07 -9.66 -12.32
N ASP A 121 8.79 -9.88 -11.24
CA ASP A 121 10.21 -10.26 -11.19
C ASP A 121 10.42 -11.78 -11.12
N ASP A 122 9.35 -12.56 -10.94
CA ASP A 122 9.38 -14.01 -10.98
C ASP A 122 9.33 -14.52 -12.43
N ASN A 123 10.32 -15.33 -12.77
CA ASN A 123 10.44 -15.94 -14.08
C ASN A 123 9.60 -17.22 -14.13
N TRP A 124 8.28 -17.14 -14.34
CA TRP A 124 7.42 -18.34 -14.47
C TRP A 124 7.66 -19.21 -15.72
N ARG A 125 8.74 -18.98 -16.47
CA ARG A 125 9.05 -19.83 -17.62
C ARG A 125 9.81 -21.08 -17.22
N GLN A 126 9.07 -22.09 -16.77
CA GLN A 126 9.15 -23.47 -17.27
C GLN A 126 8.02 -24.31 -16.66
N GLY A 127 6.94 -24.55 -17.43
CA GLY A 127 6.19 -25.81 -17.31
C GLY A 127 4.69 -25.74 -17.08
N GLU A 128 4.11 -24.66 -16.56
CA GLU A 128 2.66 -24.62 -16.32
C GLU A 128 2.04 -23.39 -16.97
N LEU A 129 0.95 -23.66 -17.70
CA LEU A 129 0.12 -22.70 -18.42
C LEU A 129 -0.07 -21.43 -17.58
N PHE A 130 0.41 -20.28 -18.06
CA PHE A 130 -0.21 -19.01 -17.67
C PHE A 130 -1.71 -19.20 -17.89
N PRO A 131 -2.57 -19.14 -16.85
CA PRO A 131 -4.00 -19.15 -17.09
C PRO A 131 -4.27 -17.93 -17.96
N LEU A 132 -4.71 -18.16 -19.20
CA LEU A 132 -5.15 -17.11 -20.12
C LEU A 132 -6.25 -16.21 -19.50
N GLN A 133 -6.77 -16.59 -18.33
CA GLN A 133 -7.73 -15.87 -17.50
C GLN A 133 -7.16 -14.61 -16.80
N GLU A 134 -5.84 -14.52 -16.59
CA GLU A 134 -5.25 -13.41 -15.82
C GLU A 134 -4.71 -12.24 -16.68
N MET A 135 -4.64 -12.43 -18.00
CA MET A 135 -4.31 -11.39 -19.00
C MET A 135 -5.50 -10.49 -19.30
#